data_AF-A0A3D0UM22-F1
#
_entry.id   AF-A0A3D0UM22-F1
#
_cell.length_a   1.000
_cell.length_b   1.000
_cell.length_c   1.000
_cell.angle_alpha   90.00
_cell.angle_beta   90.00
_cell.angle_gamma   90.00
#
_symmetry.space_group_name_H-M   'P 1'
#
loop_
_entity.id
_entity.type
_entity.pdbx_description
1 polymer ?
#
loop_
_entity_poly.entity_id
_entity_poly.type
_entity_poly.pdbx_seq_one_letter_code
_entity_poly.pdbx_strand_id
1 'polypeptide(L)'
;MDKEAPTMLRRLLMRFTVGLVCALVAGLMAVAVGEAGGPRQEGPVRTDCNECHESVVGHWQESAHGQAAADPIFQEAWQEQGSPPECMRCHTTEYDPETGTWEGDGIACATCHSGQTGPHPETPMPTDPSSRLCGTCHIDTHAEWQTSAHGEGELTCVRCHNPHTTSLKVGNMKDLCGTCHTEEGHFYGDTGHAQAGLQCTDCHLRVSNSPLGEGHGQRLHTFGVDLDTCTQCHGMEMHFPSSNVQTDPMSGLMWSTYASEDTEACETISVNSTPVIGEPAPQPAKPFNYLLVAAVGMGFGMAVTPFAESWHRRFMSKD
;
A
#
# COMPACT_ATOMS: atom_id res chain seq x y z
N MET A 1 -52.98 -34.22 -41.88
CA MET A 1 -51.63 -33.60 -41.82
C MET A 1 -51.74 -32.14 -42.23
N ASP A 2 -50.88 -31.28 -41.68
CA ASP A 2 -50.63 -29.86 -42.05
C ASP A 2 -51.48 -28.73 -41.43
N LYS A 3 -51.51 -28.61 -40.08
CA LYS A 3 -51.78 -27.30 -39.43
C LYS A 3 -50.79 -26.88 -38.32
N GLU A 4 -49.84 -27.72 -37.90
CA GLU A 4 -48.94 -27.38 -36.77
C GLU A 4 -47.57 -26.78 -37.17
N ALA A 5 -47.13 -26.97 -38.42
CA ALA A 5 -45.87 -26.41 -38.92
C ALA A 5 -45.77 -24.87 -38.86
N PRO A 6 -46.81 -24.07 -39.20
CA PRO A 6 -46.68 -22.60 -39.20
C PRO A 6 -46.58 -22.00 -37.80
N THR A 7 -47.09 -22.67 -36.76
CA THR A 7 -47.03 -22.18 -35.37
C THR A 7 -45.68 -22.42 -34.71
N MET A 8 -45.02 -23.54 -35.02
CA MET A 8 -43.66 -23.84 -34.54
C MET A 8 -42.64 -22.90 -35.19
N LEU A 9 -42.74 -22.68 -36.51
CA LEU A 9 -41.84 -21.80 -37.25
C LEU A 9 -41.97 -20.34 -36.77
N ARG A 10 -43.19 -19.86 -36.54
CA ARG A 10 -43.44 -18.50 -36.03
C ARG A 10 -42.86 -18.28 -34.64
N ARG A 11 -42.97 -19.26 -33.72
CA ARG A 11 -42.36 -19.18 -32.39
C ARG A 11 -40.84 -19.21 -32.44
N LEU A 12 -40.27 -19.99 -33.35
CA LEU A 12 -38.82 -20.06 -33.55
C LEU A 12 -38.26 -18.76 -34.12
N LEU A 13 -38.95 -18.15 -35.09
CA LEU A 13 -38.60 -16.84 -35.66
C LEU A 13 -38.70 -15.72 -34.61
N MET A 14 -39.72 -15.75 -33.75
CA MET A 14 -39.86 -14.76 -32.67
C MET A 14 -38.73 -14.86 -31.63
N ARG A 15 -38.33 -16.08 -31.27
CA ARG A 15 -37.17 -16.31 -30.38
C ARG A 15 -35.87 -15.80 -30.99
N PHE A 16 -35.67 -16.04 -32.28
CA PHE A 16 -34.46 -15.61 -32.98
C PHE A 16 -34.39 -14.08 -33.10
N THR A 17 -35.52 -13.44 -33.40
CA THR A 17 -35.60 -11.97 -33.48
C THR A 17 -35.36 -11.30 -32.12
N VAL A 18 -35.96 -11.79 -31.03
CA VAL A 18 -35.69 -11.27 -29.68
C VAL A 18 -34.24 -11.50 -29.27
N GLY A 19 -33.68 -12.68 -29.55
CA GLY A 19 -32.26 -12.96 -29.31
C GLY A 19 -31.34 -12.00 -30.07
N LEU A 20 -31.64 -11.71 -31.33
CA LEU A 20 -30.84 -10.80 -32.16
C LEU A 20 -30.91 -9.35 -31.66
N VAL A 21 -32.07 -8.89 -31.19
CA VAL A 21 -32.21 -7.56 -30.58
C VAL A 21 -31.41 -7.46 -29.28
N CYS A 22 -31.47 -8.45 -28.40
CA CYS A 22 -30.66 -8.48 -27.17
C CYS A 22 -29.16 -8.49 -27.45
N ALA A 23 -28.71 -9.24 -28.46
CA ALA A 23 -27.32 -9.26 -28.90
C ALA A 23 -26.85 -7.90 -29.44
N LEU A 24 -27.70 -7.21 -30.20
CA LEU A 24 -27.42 -5.86 -30.72
C LEU A 24 -27.30 -4.83 -29.60
N VAL A 25 -28.21 -4.85 -28.62
CA VAL A 25 -28.16 -3.94 -27.46
C VAL A 25 -26.92 -4.21 -26.61
N ALA A 26 -26.62 -5.47 -26.31
CA ALA A 26 -25.43 -5.85 -25.54
C ALA A 26 -24.13 -5.47 -26.27
N GLY A 27 -24.08 -5.65 -27.60
CA GLY A 27 -22.96 -5.23 -28.43
C GLY A 27 -22.78 -3.71 -28.45
N LEU A 28 -23.86 -2.94 -28.60
CA LEU A 28 -23.81 -1.48 -28.57
C LEU A 28 -23.36 -0.92 -27.22
N MET A 29 -23.83 -1.51 -26.11
CA MET A 29 -23.39 -1.14 -24.76
C MET A 29 -21.90 -1.46 -24.54
N ALA A 30 -21.43 -2.61 -25.04
CA ALA A 30 -20.02 -2.98 -24.96
C ALA A 30 -19.13 -2.04 -25.78
N VAL A 31 -19.58 -1.58 -26.96
CA VAL A 31 -18.86 -0.59 -27.77
C VAL A 31 -18.82 0.77 -27.06
N ALA A 32 -19.95 1.24 -26.50
CA ALA A 32 -20.00 2.49 -25.75
C ALA A 32 -19.08 2.50 -24.52
N VAL A 33 -18.93 1.34 -23.85
CA VAL A 33 -18.00 1.18 -22.72
C VAL A 33 -16.55 0.99 -23.21
N GLY A 34 -16.34 0.35 -24.37
CA GLY A 34 -15.02 0.12 -24.96
C GLY A 34 -14.37 1.37 -25.59
N GLU A 35 -15.18 2.31 -26.10
CA GLU A 35 -14.73 3.58 -26.68
C GLU A 35 -14.38 4.66 -25.63
N ALA A 36 -14.60 4.41 -24.33
CA ALA A 36 -14.07 5.27 -23.27
C ALA A 36 -12.54 5.31 -23.24
N GLY A 37 -11.85 4.37 -23.91
CA GLY A 37 -10.43 4.45 -24.24
C GLY A 37 -10.21 5.05 -25.62
N GLY A 38 -10.28 6.38 -25.75
CA GLY A 38 -10.03 7.09 -27.01
C GLY A 38 -8.60 6.94 -27.54
N PRO A 39 -8.35 7.26 -28.83
CA PRO A 39 -7.01 7.18 -29.42
C PRO A 39 -6.03 8.12 -28.73
N ARG A 40 -4.90 7.57 -28.28
CA ARG A 40 -3.80 8.29 -27.63
C ARG A 40 -3.17 9.24 -28.65
N GLN A 41 -3.23 10.54 -28.41
CA GLN A 41 -2.52 11.52 -29.23
C GLN A 41 -1.05 11.56 -28.82
N GLU A 42 -0.15 11.41 -29.79
CA GLU A 42 1.27 11.74 -29.65
C GLU A 42 1.40 13.27 -29.48
N GLY A 43 1.31 13.72 -28.23
CA GLY A 43 1.52 15.12 -27.84
C GLY A 43 2.96 15.37 -27.35
N PRO A 44 3.35 16.63 -27.15
CA PRO A 44 4.66 16.99 -26.60
C PRO A 44 4.89 16.29 -25.25
N VAL A 45 6.17 16.09 -24.89
CA VAL A 45 6.58 15.47 -23.62
C VAL A 45 5.82 16.15 -22.46
N ARG A 46 4.82 15.45 -21.94
CA ARG A 46 4.06 15.90 -20.77
C ARG A 46 4.99 15.81 -19.57
N THR A 47 5.39 16.97 -19.03
CA THR A 47 6.22 17.09 -17.84
C THR A 47 5.41 16.99 -16.54
N ASP A 48 4.09 17.08 -16.61
CA ASP A 48 3.22 16.90 -15.45
C ASP A 48 2.84 15.43 -15.29
N CYS A 49 3.41 14.79 -14.27
CA CYS A 49 3.17 13.38 -13.96
C CYS A 49 1.69 13.11 -13.60
N ASN A 50 0.98 14.10 -13.05
CA ASN A 50 -0.38 13.94 -12.55
C ASN A 50 -1.38 13.60 -13.67
N GLU A 51 -1.14 14.08 -14.90
CA GLU A 51 -2.05 13.84 -16.01
C GLU A 51 -2.23 12.36 -16.37
N CYS A 52 -1.25 11.51 -16.04
CA CYS A 52 -1.32 10.06 -16.26
C CYS A 52 -1.23 9.24 -14.97
N HIS A 53 -0.59 9.76 -13.93
CA HIS A 53 -0.31 9.06 -12.68
C HIS A 53 -1.10 9.64 -11.50
N GLU A 54 -2.35 10.04 -11.74
CA GLU A 54 -3.22 10.69 -10.76
C GLU A 54 -3.27 9.96 -9.41
N SER A 55 -3.41 8.63 -9.41
CA SER A 55 -3.45 7.86 -8.16
C SER A 55 -2.12 7.86 -7.41
N VAL A 56 -0.99 7.78 -8.12
CA VAL A 56 0.34 7.83 -7.52
C VAL A 56 0.62 9.21 -6.96
N VAL A 57 0.26 10.26 -7.69
CA VAL A 57 0.39 11.65 -7.24
C VAL A 57 -0.50 11.91 -6.03
N GLY A 58 -1.75 11.41 -6.02
CA GLY A 58 -2.63 11.51 -4.87
C GLY A 58 -2.04 10.88 -3.62
N HIS A 59 -1.56 9.63 -3.71
CA HIS A 59 -0.88 8.97 -2.59
C HIS A 59 0.40 9.69 -2.16
N TRP A 60 1.17 10.21 -3.11
CA TRP A 60 2.40 10.95 -2.82
C TRP A 60 2.11 12.22 -2.03
N GLN A 61 1.11 12.99 -2.45
CA GLN A 61 0.69 14.23 -1.79
C GLN A 61 0.22 13.97 -0.35
N GLU A 62 -0.30 12.80 -0.03
CA GLU A 62 -0.70 12.43 1.33
C GLU A 62 0.43 11.78 2.14
N SER A 63 1.55 11.44 1.49
CA SER A 63 2.68 10.76 2.13
C SER A 63 3.56 11.70 2.94
N ALA A 64 4.36 11.12 3.87
CA ALA A 64 5.33 11.90 4.64
C ALA A 64 6.39 12.58 3.77
N HIS A 65 6.72 12.03 2.60
CA HIS A 65 7.65 12.66 1.66
C HIS A 65 7.03 13.88 0.97
N GLY A 66 5.79 13.75 0.48
CA GLY A 66 5.07 14.87 -0.14
C GLY A 66 4.74 15.99 0.84
N GLN A 67 4.54 15.65 2.12
CA GLN A 67 4.26 16.58 3.20
C GLN A 67 5.50 16.97 4.01
N ALA A 68 6.72 16.63 3.59
CA ALA A 68 7.91 16.76 4.44
C ALA A 68 8.12 18.19 4.97
N ALA A 69 7.96 19.22 4.14
CA ALA A 69 8.02 20.61 4.60
C ALA A 69 6.76 21.06 5.37
N ALA A 70 5.59 20.47 5.10
CA ALA A 70 4.31 20.94 5.64
C ALA A 70 3.88 20.23 6.92
N ASP A 71 4.61 19.20 7.36
CA ASP A 71 4.33 18.47 8.59
C ASP A 71 4.28 19.42 9.80
N PRO A 72 3.17 19.47 10.56
CA PRO A 72 3.02 20.42 11.65
C PRO A 72 4.04 20.25 12.78
N ILE A 73 4.43 19.00 13.09
CA ILE A 73 5.40 18.69 14.14
C ILE A 73 6.77 19.21 13.73
N PHE A 74 7.15 18.98 12.47
CA PHE A 74 8.34 19.54 11.89
C PHE A 74 8.32 21.07 11.89
N GLN A 75 7.23 21.69 11.44
CA GLN A 75 7.11 23.15 11.35
C GLN A 75 7.26 23.82 12.71
N GLU A 76 6.64 23.27 13.75
CA GLU A 76 6.80 23.74 15.13
C GLU A 76 8.26 23.65 15.58
N ALA A 77 8.86 22.45 15.49
CA ALA A 77 10.24 22.22 15.91
C ALA A 77 11.26 23.06 15.12
N TRP A 78 11.03 23.26 13.82
CA TRP A 78 11.88 24.07 12.95
C TRP A 78 11.81 25.56 13.30
N GLN A 79 10.61 26.07 13.59
CA GLN A 79 10.41 27.45 14.02
C GLN A 79 11.00 27.72 15.41
N GLU A 80 10.85 26.79 16.35
CA GLU A 80 11.45 26.89 17.69
C GLU A 80 12.98 26.98 17.65
N GLN A 81 13.61 26.30 16.68
CA GLN A 81 15.05 26.35 16.44
C GLN A 81 15.51 27.60 15.66
N GLY A 82 14.61 28.53 15.35
CA GLY A 82 14.93 29.75 14.61
C GLY A 82 15.01 29.57 13.09
N SER A 83 14.33 28.56 12.56
CA SER A 83 14.24 28.25 11.13
C SER A 83 15.59 28.01 10.44
N PRO A 84 16.42 27.09 10.96
CA PRO A 84 17.70 26.74 10.36
C PRO A 84 17.52 26.30 8.88
N PRO A 85 18.22 26.92 7.92
CA PRO A 85 18.03 26.65 6.50
C PRO A 85 18.53 25.26 6.10
N GLU A 86 19.48 24.67 6.83
CA GLU A 86 20.00 23.31 6.60
C GLU A 86 18.93 22.21 6.68
N CYS A 87 17.85 22.42 7.44
CA CYS A 87 16.73 21.49 7.50
C CYS A 87 16.03 21.34 6.14
N MET A 88 16.01 22.41 5.34
CA MET A 88 15.35 22.40 4.04
C MET A 88 16.03 21.46 3.04
N ARG A 89 17.29 21.07 3.27
CA ARG A 89 17.99 20.07 2.46
C ARG A 89 17.22 18.75 2.34
N CYS A 90 16.49 18.36 3.38
CA CYS A 90 15.78 17.09 3.46
C CYS A 90 14.25 17.26 3.41
N HIS A 91 13.74 18.47 3.59
CA HIS A 91 12.32 18.76 3.68
C HIS A 91 11.76 19.47 2.44
N THR A 92 12.62 19.86 1.50
CA THR A 92 12.24 20.56 0.26
C THR A 92 12.90 19.94 -0.96
N THR A 93 12.48 20.38 -2.14
CA THR A 93 13.03 19.97 -3.44
C THR A 93 13.99 21.01 -3.98
N GLU A 94 15.14 20.56 -4.47
CA GLU A 94 16.19 21.40 -5.08
C GLU A 94 16.65 22.55 -4.16
N TYR A 95 16.93 22.22 -2.88
CA TYR A 95 17.46 23.17 -1.92
C TYR A 95 18.90 23.61 -2.28
N ASP A 96 19.10 24.92 -2.39
CA ASP A 96 20.40 25.56 -2.62
C ASP A 96 20.98 26.08 -1.29
N PRO A 97 22.08 25.49 -0.78
CA PRO A 97 22.71 25.91 0.46
C PRO A 97 23.42 27.27 0.38
N GLU A 98 23.75 27.77 -0.81
CA GLU A 98 24.42 29.08 -0.96
C GLU A 98 23.42 30.23 -0.81
N THR A 99 22.23 30.06 -1.37
CA THR A 99 21.17 31.09 -1.35
C THR A 99 20.12 30.85 -0.27
N GLY A 100 20.01 29.63 0.26
CA GLY A 100 18.98 29.22 1.20
C GLY A 100 17.59 29.10 0.57
N THR A 101 17.51 28.90 -0.74
CA THR A 101 16.25 28.83 -1.50
C THR A 101 15.97 27.40 -1.99
N TRP A 102 14.73 27.12 -2.39
CA TRP A 102 14.30 25.81 -2.92
C TRP A 102 13.21 25.99 -3.99
N GLU A 103 13.02 24.99 -4.83
CA GLU A 103 12.04 25.05 -5.94
C GLU A 103 10.64 24.62 -5.52
N GLY A 104 10.52 23.72 -4.54
CA GLY A 104 9.22 23.21 -4.08
C GLY A 104 9.25 22.67 -2.65
N ASP A 105 8.14 22.82 -1.96
CA ASP A 105 7.95 22.25 -0.62
C ASP A 105 7.79 20.72 -0.72
N GLY A 106 8.35 20.01 0.26
CA GLY A 106 8.36 18.54 0.26
C GLY A 106 9.32 17.94 -0.76
N ILE A 107 9.35 16.61 -0.81
CA ILE A 107 10.15 15.87 -1.79
C ILE A 107 9.34 15.68 -3.07
N ALA A 108 9.90 16.06 -4.22
CA ALA A 108 9.26 15.92 -5.52
C ALA A 108 9.63 14.60 -6.21
N CYS A 109 8.84 14.24 -7.23
CA CYS A 109 9.09 13.06 -8.07
C CYS A 109 10.52 13.03 -8.65
N ALA A 110 11.02 14.21 -9.03
CA ALA A 110 12.31 14.38 -9.68
C ALA A 110 13.51 13.98 -8.81
N THR A 111 13.34 13.98 -7.48
CA THR A 111 14.38 13.57 -6.53
C THR A 111 14.80 12.11 -6.75
N CYS A 112 13.85 11.23 -7.07
CA CYS A 112 14.09 9.81 -7.30
C CYS A 112 13.99 9.41 -8.78
N HIS A 113 13.10 10.08 -9.53
CA HIS A 113 12.88 9.84 -10.95
C HIS A 113 13.60 10.90 -11.78
N SER A 114 14.69 10.53 -12.43
CA SER A 114 15.40 11.47 -13.29
C SER A 114 14.65 11.69 -14.61
N GLY A 115 15.04 12.74 -15.33
CA GLY A 115 14.38 13.18 -16.57
C GLY A 115 14.19 12.05 -17.58
N GLN A 116 13.14 12.18 -18.39
CA GLN A 116 12.79 11.21 -19.43
C GLN A 116 13.97 10.99 -20.40
N THR A 117 14.48 9.76 -20.47
CA THR A 117 15.59 9.38 -21.36
C THR A 117 15.12 8.75 -22.68
N GLY A 118 13.83 8.47 -22.81
CA GLY A 118 13.21 7.85 -23.99
C GLY A 118 11.69 8.03 -23.99
N PRO A 119 10.96 7.52 -24.99
CA PRO A 119 9.50 7.68 -25.05
C PRO A 119 8.84 7.01 -23.83
N HIS A 120 8.08 7.77 -23.04
CA HIS A 120 7.27 7.28 -21.91
C HIS A 120 5.81 7.16 -22.39
N PRO A 121 5.13 6.01 -22.19
CA PRO A 121 5.40 4.98 -21.18
C PRO A 121 6.24 3.77 -21.63
N GLU A 122 6.69 3.70 -22.88
CA GLU A 122 7.43 2.55 -23.42
C GLU A 122 8.77 2.34 -22.70
N THR A 123 9.39 3.43 -22.29
CA THR A 123 10.59 3.49 -21.47
C THR A 123 10.21 4.09 -20.11
N PRO A 124 10.22 3.28 -19.03
CA PRO A 124 9.95 3.80 -17.69
C PRO A 124 10.89 4.94 -17.33
N MET A 125 10.39 5.88 -16.54
CA MET A 125 11.22 6.93 -15.95
C MET A 125 12.41 6.29 -15.22
N PRO A 126 13.66 6.68 -15.53
CA PRO A 126 14.80 6.16 -14.80
C PRO A 126 14.65 6.52 -13.33
N THR A 127 14.95 5.56 -12.46
CA THR A 127 14.73 5.66 -11.02
C THR A 127 15.98 5.18 -10.31
N ASP A 128 16.41 5.88 -9.26
CA ASP A 128 17.47 5.41 -8.36
C ASP A 128 16.85 4.79 -7.09
N PRO A 129 16.77 3.45 -6.98
CA PRO A 129 16.23 2.78 -5.81
C PRO A 129 17.30 2.45 -4.75
N SER A 130 18.49 3.03 -4.86
CA SER A 130 19.60 2.71 -3.95
C SER A 130 19.34 3.23 -2.54
N SER A 131 19.79 2.50 -1.53
CA SER A 131 19.76 2.98 -0.14
C SER A 131 20.55 4.27 0.04
N ARG A 132 21.58 4.49 -0.81
CA ARG A 132 22.40 5.70 -0.78
C ARG A 132 21.56 6.95 -1.05
N LEU A 133 20.63 6.90 -2.01
CA LEU A 133 19.72 8.02 -2.26
C LEU A 133 18.89 8.33 -1.01
N CYS A 134 18.30 7.31 -0.38
CA CYS A 134 17.54 7.48 0.86
C CYS A 134 18.40 8.10 1.99
N GLY A 135 19.65 7.65 2.09
CA GLY A 135 20.63 8.12 3.08
C GLY A 135 21.13 9.55 2.87
N THR A 136 20.75 10.23 1.79
CA THR A 136 21.00 11.68 1.63
C THR A 136 20.20 12.51 2.64
N CYS A 137 19.07 11.97 3.10
CA CYS A 137 18.18 12.61 4.07
C CYS A 137 18.02 11.76 5.35
N HIS A 138 17.85 10.45 5.21
CA HIS A 138 17.72 9.52 6.34
C HIS A 138 19.11 9.05 6.82
N ILE A 139 19.91 9.99 7.32
CA ILE A 139 21.35 9.80 7.57
C ILE A 139 21.61 8.69 8.59
N ASP A 140 21.02 8.79 9.79
CA ASP A 140 21.27 7.84 10.87
C ASP A 140 20.66 6.48 10.57
N THR A 141 19.42 6.46 10.09
CA THR A 141 18.76 5.21 9.66
C THR A 141 19.56 4.48 8.58
N HIS A 142 20.13 5.21 7.62
CA HIS A 142 20.99 4.61 6.60
C HIS A 142 22.29 4.08 7.21
N ALA A 143 22.93 4.83 8.12
CA ALA A 143 24.14 4.38 8.80
C ALA A 143 23.89 3.11 9.64
N GLU A 144 22.78 3.05 10.39
CA GLU A 144 22.34 1.87 11.12
C GLU A 144 22.14 0.67 10.19
N TRP A 145 21.34 0.86 9.12
CA TRP A 145 21.07 -0.16 8.13
C TRP A 145 22.34 -0.71 7.49
N GLN A 146 23.32 0.15 7.17
CA GLN A 146 24.60 -0.27 6.58
C GLN A 146 25.38 -1.24 7.45
N THR A 147 25.20 -1.19 8.77
CA THR A 147 25.87 -2.11 9.72
C THR A 147 25.10 -3.41 9.96
N SER A 148 23.89 -3.53 9.40
CA SER A 148 23.03 -4.69 9.59
C SER A 148 23.32 -5.81 8.59
N ALA A 149 22.87 -7.03 8.90
CA ALA A 149 22.92 -8.15 7.95
C ALA A 149 22.12 -7.87 6.66
N HIS A 150 21.06 -7.05 6.72
CA HIS A 150 20.34 -6.61 5.52
C HIS A 150 21.15 -5.62 4.69
N GLY A 151 21.95 -4.76 5.33
CA GLY A 151 22.90 -3.86 4.68
C GLY A 151 24.03 -4.62 4.00
N GLU A 152 24.62 -5.59 4.70
CA GLU A 152 25.64 -6.49 4.16
C GLU A 152 25.13 -7.30 2.95
N GLY A 153 23.86 -7.71 3.00
CA GLY A 153 23.16 -8.38 1.89
C GLY A 153 22.67 -7.46 0.79
N GLU A 154 22.99 -6.16 0.83
CA GLU A 154 22.59 -5.15 -0.16
C GLU A 154 21.06 -5.03 -0.38
N LEU A 155 20.25 -5.34 0.64
CA LEU A 155 18.79 -5.18 0.56
C LEU A 155 18.41 -3.71 0.69
N THR A 156 17.98 -3.10 -0.43
CA THR A 156 17.64 -1.67 -0.43
C THR A 156 16.41 -1.33 0.40
N CYS A 157 16.31 -0.07 0.86
CA CYS A 157 15.19 0.43 1.66
C CYS A 157 13.82 0.14 1.01
N VAL A 158 13.75 0.27 -0.33
CA VAL A 158 12.54 0.01 -1.12
C VAL A 158 12.18 -1.48 -1.24
N ARG A 159 12.94 -2.40 -0.64
CA ARG A 159 12.50 -3.80 -0.48
C ARG A 159 11.44 -3.93 0.61
N CYS A 160 11.50 -3.07 1.62
CA CYS A 160 10.58 -3.07 2.76
C CYS A 160 9.55 -1.92 2.66
N HIS A 161 10.02 -0.73 2.29
CA HIS A 161 9.20 0.48 2.23
C HIS A 161 8.68 0.76 0.83
N ASN A 162 7.48 1.31 0.76
CA ASN A 162 6.93 1.93 -0.44
C ASN A 162 7.21 3.44 -0.37
N PRO A 163 8.10 3.97 -1.23
CA PRO A 163 8.46 5.39 -1.19
C PRO A 163 7.28 6.30 -1.55
N HIS A 164 6.28 5.80 -2.30
CA HIS A 164 5.16 6.63 -2.73
C HIS A 164 4.11 6.86 -1.65
N THR A 165 3.91 5.89 -0.76
CA THR A 165 2.93 5.97 0.32
C THR A 165 3.60 6.21 1.67
N THR A 166 4.93 6.14 1.72
CA THR A 166 5.75 6.11 2.96
C THR A 166 5.36 4.99 3.93
N SER A 167 4.64 3.98 3.45
CA SER A 167 4.20 2.81 4.22
C SER A 167 5.10 1.59 3.95
N LEU A 168 4.86 0.49 4.66
CA LEU A 168 5.39 -0.80 4.25
C LEU A 168 4.77 -1.26 2.93
N LYS A 169 5.50 -2.12 2.20
CA LYS A 169 5.01 -2.74 0.96
C LYS A 169 3.91 -3.77 1.15
N VAL A 170 3.76 -4.27 2.37
CA VAL A 170 2.71 -5.21 2.78
C VAL A 170 2.02 -4.69 4.05
N GLY A 171 0.90 -5.29 4.42
CA GLY A 171 0.02 -4.74 5.45
C GLY A 171 0.63 -4.68 6.86
N ASN A 172 1.58 -5.55 7.19
CA ASN A 172 2.21 -5.57 8.52
C ASN A 172 3.64 -6.14 8.49
N MET A 173 4.38 -5.91 9.59
CA MET A 173 5.79 -6.30 9.73
C MET A 173 6.00 -7.81 9.71
N LYS A 174 5.09 -8.59 10.33
CA LYS A 174 5.18 -10.06 10.35
C LYS A 174 5.15 -10.64 8.93
N ASP A 175 4.19 -10.20 8.13
CA ASP A 175 4.06 -10.64 6.74
C ASP A 175 5.25 -10.18 5.90
N LEU A 176 5.79 -8.98 6.18
CA LEU A 176 6.96 -8.46 5.47
C LEU A 176 8.21 -9.31 5.73
N CYS A 177 8.55 -9.53 7.00
CA CYS A 177 9.70 -10.35 7.37
C CYS A 177 9.53 -11.79 6.84
N GLY A 178 8.30 -12.30 6.92
CA GLY A 178 7.94 -13.64 6.45
C GLY A 178 8.10 -13.87 4.94
N THR A 179 8.26 -12.83 4.11
CA THR A 179 8.54 -13.03 2.68
C THR A 179 9.92 -13.64 2.42
N CYS A 180 10.85 -13.50 3.38
CA CYS A 180 12.21 -14.05 3.31
C CYS A 180 12.50 -15.00 4.49
N HIS A 181 12.15 -14.60 5.72
CA HIS A 181 12.33 -15.37 6.95
C HIS A 181 11.21 -16.38 7.17
N THR A 182 11.12 -17.34 6.26
CA THR A 182 10.01 -18.32 6.22
C THR A 182 10.05 -19.31 7.37
N GLU A 183 11.23 -19.69 7.86
CA GLU A 183 11.39 -20.63 8.97
C GLU A 183 11.12 -19.95 10.32
N GLU A 184 11.72 -18.78 10.56
CA GLU A 184 11.49 -18.00 11.78
C GLU A 184 10.03 -17.58 11.89
N GLY A 185 9.43 -17.14 10.76
CA GLY A 185 8.01 -16.80 10.69
C GLY A 185 7.09 -17.98 11.02
N HIS A 186 7.50 -19.22 10.70
CA HIS A 186 6.71 -20.42 10.98
C HIS A 186 6.62 -20.71 12.48
N PHE A 187 7.76 -20.65 13.19
CA PHE A 187 7.80 -20.98 14.62
C PHE A 187 7.47 -19.81 15.54
N TYR A 188 7.63 -18.57 15.07
CA TYR A 188 7.35 -17.39 15.89
C TYR A 188 5.92 -17.38 16.43
N GLY A 189 4.95 -17.81 15.62
CA GLY A 189 3.53 -17.86 16.00
C GLY A 189 3.21 -18.71 17.23
N ASP A 190 4.08 -19.68 17.56
CA ASP A 190 3.88 -20.58 18.70
C ASP A 190 4.51 -20.03 20.00
N THR A 191 5.20 -18.89 19.95
CA THR A 191 5.89 -18.30 21.11
C THR A 191 4.95 -17.52 22.02
N GLY A 192 5.31 -17.38 23.30
CA GLY A 192 4.58 -16.52 24.24
C GLY A 192 4.57 -15.04 23.82
N HIS A 193 5.65 -14.56 23.18
CA HIS A 193 5.72 -13.18 22.67
C HIS A 193 4.73 -12.94 21.53
N ALA A 194 4.59 -13.88 20.60
CA ALA A 194 3.58 -13.77 19.54
C ALA A 194 2.15 -13.83 20.09
N GLN A 195 1.90 -14.65 21.12
CA GLN A 195 0.60 -14.70 21.80
C GLN A 195 0.28 -13.39 22.55
N ALA A 196 1.30 -12.67 23.01
CA ALA A 196 1.18 -11.34 23.57
C ALA A 196 0.99 -10.23 22.50
N GLY A 197 0.98 -10.59 21.21
CA GLY A 197 0.74 -9.65 20.11
C GLY A 197 1.99 -8.92 19.62
N LEU A 198 3.17 -9.26 20.13
CA LEU A 198 4.42 -8.65 19.68
C LEU A 198 4.70 -8.98 18.21
N GLN A 199 5.35 -8.04 17.54
CA GLN A 199 5.82 -8.12 16.17
C GLN A 199 7.33 -8.33 16.14
N CYS A 200 7.85 -8.77 14.98
CA CYS A 200 9.29 -8.92 14.77
C CYS A 200 10.05 -7.62 15.10
N THR A 201 9.47 -6.47 14.76
CA THR A 201 10.06 -5.14 14.99
C THR A 201 10.10 -4.70 16.43
N ASP A 202 9.31 -5.29 17.32
CA ASP A 202 9.35 -4.92 18.74
C ASP A 202 10.66 -5.38 19.39
N CYS A 203 11.28 -6.43 18.84
CA CYS A 203 12.60 -6.86 19.24
C CYS A 203 13.70 -6.40 18.28
N HIS A 204 13.52 -6.62 16.97
CA HIS A 204 14.59 -6.39 15.99
C HIS A 204 14.75 -4.92 15.58
N LEU A 205 13.71 -4.09 15.72
CA LEU A 205 13.74 -2.67 15.37
C LEU A 205 13.21 -1.85 16.54
N ARG A 206 13.88 -1.99 17.70
CA ARG A 206 13.47 -1.31 18.93
C ARG A 206 13.41 0.21 18.73
N VAL A 207 12.62 0.85 19.58
CA VAL A 207 12.55 2.31 19.62
C VAL A 207 13.94 2.87 19.95
N SER A 208 14.35 3.88 19.19
CA SER A 208 15.61 4.59 19.44
C SER A 208 15.49 5.39 20.73
N ASN A 209 16.58 5.43 21.50
CA ASN A 209 16.66 6.30 22.68
C ASN A 209 17.01 7.76 22.29
N SER A 210 17.33 8.00 21.02
CA SER A 210 17.59 9.34 20.51
C SER A 210 16.27 10.12 20.37
N PRO A 211 16.27 11.43 20.67
CA PRO A 211 15.14 12.29 20.35
C PRO A 211 14.77 12.20 18.87
N LEU A 212 13.47 12.27 18.56
CA LEU A 212 13.01 12.41 17.18
C LEU A 212 13.46 13.76 16.61
N GLY A 213 13.87 13.78 15.34
CA GLY A 213 14.36 14.99 14.65
C GLY A 213 15.82 14.89 14.22
N GLU A 214 16.31 15.90 13.50
CA GLU A 214 17.72 15.99 13.03
C GLU A 214 18.22 14.79 12.19
N GLY A 215 17.31 14.00 11.61
CA GLY A 215 17.66 12.79 10.85
C GLY A 215 17.58 11.48 11.63
N HIS A 216 17.26 11.54 12.94
CA HIS A 216 17.04 10.35 13.76
C HIS A 216 15.72 9.66 13.40
N GLY A 217 15.79 8.34 13.21
CA GLY A 217 14.62 7.49 13.06
C GLY A 217 14.02 7.10 14.41
N GLN A 218 12.70 6.90 14.45
CA GLN A 218 12.01 6.41 15.66
C GLN A 218 12.48 5.01 16.08
N ARG A 219 12.95 4.19 15.13
CA ARG A 219 13.35 2.80 15.35
C ARG A 219 14.72 2.53 14.74
N LEU A 220 15.50 1.70 15.42
CA LEU A 220 16.84 1.32 15.00
C LEU A 220 16.80 0.33 13.83
N HIS A 221 17.50 0.65 12.75
CA HIS A 221 17.61 -0.21 11.56
C HIS A 221 18.86 -1.10 11.57
N THR A 222 19.41 -1.40 12.74
CA THR A 222 20.50 -2.39 12.88
C THR A 222 19.99 -3.83 12.83
N PHE A 223 18.68 -4.05 13.03
CA PHE A 223 18.02 -5.37 13.11
C PHE A 223 18.52 -6.27 14.27
N GLY A 224 19.43 -5.75 15.09
CA GLY A 224 20.03 -6.43 16.22
C GLY A 224 19.12 -6.39 17.44
N VAL A 225 19.25 -7.42 18.28
CA VAL A 225 18.57 -7.50 19.57
C VAL A 225 19.62 -7.33 20.65
N ASP A 226 19.48 -6.28 21.45
CA ASP A 226 20.33 -5.99 22.61
C ASP A 226 19.55 -6.20 23.92
N LEU A 227 20.21 -6.04 25.07
CA LEU A 227 19.55 -6.20 26.37
C LEU A 227 18.46 -5.14 26.58
N ASP A 228 18.68 -3.92 26.08
CA ASP A 228 17.74 -2.79 26.18
C ASP A 228 16.40 -3.09 25.49
N THR A 229 16.41 -3.95 24.48
CA THR A 229 15.21 -4.46 23.83
C THR A 229 14.29 -5.18 24.81
N CYS A 230 14.86 -6.03 25.66
CA CYS A 230 14.11 -6.87 26.59
C CYS A 230 13.66 -6.08 27.83
N THR A 231 14.52 -5.19 28.33
CA THR A 231 14.28 -4.44 29.58
C THR A 231 13.16 -3.40 29.44
N GLN A 232 12.81 -3.00 28.21
CA GLN A 232 11.62 -2.16 27.94
C GLN A 232 10.30 -2.77 28.42
N CYS A 233 10.20 -4.11 28.50
CA CYS A 233 9.01 -4.79 29.01
C CYS A 233 9.26 -5.63 30.26
N HIS A 234 10.46 -6.21 30.41
CA HIS A 234 10.78 -7.11 31.52
C HIS A 234 11.51 -6.44 32.69
N GLY A 235 11.87 -5.15 32.57
CA GLY A 235 12.61 -4.43 33.61
C GLY A 235 13.86 -5.20 34.08
N MET A 236 14.01 -5.36 35.40
CA MET A 236 15.16 -6.05 36.00
C MET A 236 15.05 -7.59 35.98
N GLU A 237 13.92 -8.16 35.57
CA GLU A 237 13.70 -9.61 35.57
C GLU A 237 14.69 -10.34 34.67
N MET A 238 15.22 -9.67 33.64
CA MET A 238 16.21 -10.23 32.72
C MET A 238 17.62 -10.38 33.32
N HIS A 239 17.92 -9.70 34.43
CA HIS A 239 19.21 -9.80 35.13
C HIS A 239 19.27 -10.94 36.15
N PHE A 240 18.12 -11.54 36.49
CA PHE A 240 18.03 -12.61 37.47
C PHE A 240 17.43 -13.86 36.81
N PRO A 241 18.20 -14.94 36.59
CA PRO A 241 17.60 -16.18 36.13
C PRO A 241 16.55 -16.61 37.15
N SER A 242 15.30 -16.76 36.70
CA SER A 242 14.19 -17.22 37.52
C SER A 242 14.55 -18.57 38.12
N SER A 243 15.08 -18.52 39.34
CA SER A 243 15.25 -19.69 40.16
C SER A 243 13.84 -20.06 40.57
N ASN A 244 13.36 -21.20 40.08
CA ASN A 244 12.14 -21.89 40.47
C ASN A 244 11.33 -21.15 41.54
N VAL A 245 10.20 -20.56 41.12
CA VAL A 245 9.19 -20.01 42.03
C VAL A 245 8.76 -21.11 43.00
N GLN A 246 9.45 -21.17 44.13
CA GLN A 246 9.04 -21.81 45.36
C GLN A 246 9.05 -20.71 46.41
N THR A 247 7.90 -20.01 46.46
CA THR A 247 7.30 -19.43 47.65
C THR A 247 8.28 -18.99 48.74
N ASP A 248 8.93 -17.84 48.55
CA ASP A 248 9.46 -17.08 49.69
C ASP A 248 8.56 -15.85 49.90
N PRO A 249 7.92 -15.68 51.08
CA PRO A 249 7.05 -14.54 51.36
C PRO A 249 7.78 -13.17 51.35
N MET A 250 9.11 -13.14 51.21
CA MET A 250 9.90 -11.92 51.31
C MET A 250 10.20 -11.18 50.01
N SER A 251 9.93 -11.75 48.84
CA SER A 251 10.05 -11.04 47.55
C SER A 251 8.92 -10.02 47.31
N GLY A 252 7.83 -10.08 48.08
CA GLY A 252 6.71 -9.15 47.98
C GLY A 252 6.93 -7.76 48.60
N LEU A 253 8.02 -7.54 49.35
CA LEU A 253 8.25 -6.28 50.08
C LEU A 253 9.23 -5.31 49.41
N MET A 254 10.01 -5.74 48.41
CA MET A 254 10.93 -4.83 47.69
C MET A 254 10.28 -4.12 46.49
N TRP A 255 9.13 -4.58 46.00
CA TRP A 255 8.49 -4.00 44.82
C TRP A 255 7.74 -2.67 45.11
N SER A 256 7.47 -2.38 46.39
CA SER A 256 6.64 -1.24 46.80
C SER A 256 7.35 0.11 46.86
N THR A 257 8.69 0.18 46.77
CA THR A 257 9.44 1.43 47.00
C THR A 257 10.14 2.00 45.76
N TYR A 258 9.98 1.38 44.58
CA TYR A 258 10.58 1.83 43.33
C TYR A 258 9.57 2.03 42.18
N ALA A 259 8.28 2.07 42.49
CA ALA A 259 7.28 2.56 41.56
C ALA A 259 7.35 4.10 41.49
N SER A 260 8.36 4.63 40.79
CA SER A 260 8.39 6.03 40.36
C SER A 260 7.51 6.18 39.12
N GLU A 261 6.29 6.65 39.34
CA GLU A 261 5.57 7.75 38.67
C GLU A 261 5.61 7.96 37.14
N ASP A 262 6.16 7.10 36.29
CA ASP A 262 6.15 7.33 34.82
C ASP A 262 5.73 6.09 33.99
N THR A 263 4.84 5.23 34.51
CA THR A 263 4.20 4.19 33.68
C THR A 263 2.96 4.74 33.00
N GLU A 264 3.17 5.63 32.03
CA GLU A 264 2.19 5.77 30.95
C GLU A 264 2.18 4.46 30.17
N ALA A 265 1.05 3.76 30.24
CA ALA A 265 0.80 2.54 29.51
C ALA A 265 1.13 2.77 28.03
N CYS A 266 1.88 1.83 27.44
CA CYS A 266 2.12 1.77 26.01
C CYS A 266 0.78 1.71 25.29
N GLU A 267 0.27 2.87 24.86
CA GLU A 267 -0.90 2.97 24.03
C GLU A 267 -0.46 2.56 22.62
N THR A 268 -0.68 1.28 22.31
CA THR A 268 -0.43 0.73 20.98
C THR A 268 -1.30 1.49 19.98
N ILE A 269 -0.68 2.38 19.20
CA ILE A 269 -1.32 2.97 18.02
C ILE A 269 -1.46 1.85 16.98
N SER A 270 -2.57 1.11 17.08
CA SER A 270 -3.01 0.18 16.06
C SER A 270 -3.67 1.00 14.96
N VAL A 271 -2.89 1.38 13.94
CA VAL A 271 -3.43 1.86 12.67
C VAL A 271 -4.05 0.67 11.95
N ASN A 272 -5.35 0.51 12.11
CA ASN A 272 -6.13 -0.52 11.45
C ASN A 272 -6.42 -0.11 10.01
N SER A 273 -5.45 -0.28 9.11
CA SER A 273 -5.64 -0.07 7.68
C SER A 273 -6.28 -1.32 7.07
N THR A 274 -7.58 -1.25 6.76
CA THR A 274 -8.22 -2.24 5.92
C THR A 274 -7.61 -2.21 4.52
N PRO A 275 -7.13 -3.34 3.97
CA PRO A 275 -6.58 -3.37 2.62
C PRO A 275 -7.72 -3.19 1.61
N VAL A 276 -7.73 -2.05 0.92
CA VAL A 276 -8.51 -1.89 -0.31
C VAL A 276 -7.76 -2.67 -1.38
N ILE A 277 -8.23 -3.89 -1.66
CA ILE A 277 -7.79 -4.64 -2.83
C ILE A 277 -8.31 -3.87 -4.04
N GLY A 278 -7.46 -3.06 -4.66
CA GLY A 278 -7.76 -2.41 -5.93
C GLY A 278 -8.08 -3.49 -6.97
N GLU A 279 -9.26 -3.40 -7.57
CA GLU A 279 -9.61 -4.22 -8.72
C GLU A 279 -8.59 -4.01 -9.86
N PRO A 280 -8.21 -5.06 -10.59
CA PRO A 280 -7.25 -4.93 -11.68
C PRO A 280 -7.83 -4.00 -12.76
N ALA A 281 -6.99 -3.09 -13.24
CA ALA A 281 -7.34 -2.14 -14.30
C ALA A 281 -7.96 -2.86 -15.52
N PRO A 282 -9.03 -2.31 -16.13
CA PRO A 282 -9.70 -2.94 -17.25
C PRO A 282 -8.75 -3.05 -18.44
N GLN A 283 -8.47 -4.28 -18.85
CA GLN A 283 -7.66 -4.53 -20.04
C GLN A 283 -8.47 -4.21 -21.30
N PRO A 284 -7.83 -3.64 -22.36
CA PRO A 284 -8.52 -3.37 -23.60
C PRO A 284 -9.11 -4.66 -24.18
N ALA A 285 -10.43 -4.68 -24.37
CA ALA A 285 -11.13 -5.87 -24.81
C ALA A 285 -10.69 -6.26 -26.23
N LYS A 286 -10.14 -7.47 -26.39
CA LYS A 286 -9.82 -8.04 -27.70
C LYS A 286 -11.10 -8.15 -28.55
N PRO A 287 -11.04 -8.03 -29.89
CA PRO A 287 -12.21 -8.09 -30.77
C PRO A 287 -13.07 -9.36 -30.55
N PHE A 288 -12.44 -10.46 -30.14
CA PHE A 288 -13.12 -11.72 -29.79
C PHE A 288 -14.07 -11.61 -28.57
N ASN A 289 -13.79 -10.71 -27.62
CA ASN A 289 -14.62 -10.54 -26.42
C ASN A 289 -15.97 -9.91 -26.75
N TYR A 290 -16.05 -9.03 -27.76
CA TYR A 290 -17.31 -8.48 -28.25
C TYR A 290 -18.20 -9.54 -28.91
N LEU A 291 -17.59 -10.51 -29.61
CA LEU A 291 -18.31 -11.65 -30.18
C LEU A 291 -18.89 -12.55 -29.09
N LEU A 292 -18.15 -12.76 -27.99
CA LEU A 292 -18.64 -13.50 -26.82
C LEU A 292 -19.81 -12.78 -26.14
N VAL A 293 -19.73 -11.47 -25.92
CA VAL A 293 -20.81 -10.68 -25.30
C VAL A 293 -22.07 -10.70 -26.17
N ALA A 294 -21.92 -10.56 -27.50
CA ALA A 294 -23.04 -10.66 -28.44
C ALA A 294 -23.67 -12.07 -28.43
N ALA A 295 -22.86 -13.13 -28.35
CA ALA A 295 -23.35 -14.51 -28.28
C ALA A 295 -24.11 -14.78 -26.97
N VAL A 296 -23.63 -14.26 -25.83
CA VAL A 296 -24.32 -14.35 -24.54
C VAL A 296 -25.66 -13.60 -24.58
N GLY A 297 -25.69 -12.39 -25.14
CA GLY A 297 -26.93 -11.63 -25.33
C GLY A 297 -27.96 -12.36 -26.19
N MET A 298 -27.51 -13.03 -27.26
CA MET A 298 -28.37 -13.85 -28.11
C MET A 298 -28.95 -15.05 -27.36
N GLY A 299 -28.10 -15.79 -26.63
CA GLY A 299 -28.52 -16.95 -25.84
C GLY A 299 -29.54 -16.59 -24.76
N PHE A 300 -29.32 -15.48 -24.05
CA PHE A 300 -30.23 -14.99 -23.03
C PHE A 300 -31.60 -14.62 -23.61
N GLY A 301 -31.65 -13.86 -24.70
CA GLY A 301 -32.93 -13.47 -25.34
C GLY A 301 -33.74 -14.68 -25.81
N MET A 302 -33.08 -15.70 -26.39
CA MET A 302 -33.74 -16.93 -26.82
C MET A 302 -34.31 -17.75 -25.64
N ALA A 303 -33.61 -17.77 -24.50
CA ALA A 303 -34.02 -18.52 -23.31
C ALA A 303 -35.20 -17.87 -22.57
N VAL A 304 -35.25 -16.53 -22.50
CA VAL A 304 -36.28 -15.80 -21.74
C VAL A 304 -37.60 -15.70 -22.50
N THR A 305 -37.58 -15.69 -23.83
CA THR A 305 -38.78 -15.58 -24.68
C THR A 305 -39.93 -16.54 -24.31
N PRO A 306 -39.73 -17.86 -24.11
CA PRO A 306 -40.83 -18.75 -23.69
C PRO A 306 -41.45 -18.40 -22.35
N PHE A 307 -40.62 -17.94 -21.39
CA PHE A 307 -41.09 -17.55 -20.07
C PHE A 307 -41.92 -16.27 -20.17
N ALA A 308 -41.45 -15.28 -20.91
CA ALA A 308 -42.18 -14.04 -21.19
C ALA A 308 -43.52 -14.29 -21.91
N GLU A 309 -43.56 -15.17 -22.91
CA GLU A 309 -44.81 -15.58 -23.56
C GLU A 309 -45.78 -16.26 -22.58
N SER A 310 -45.26 -17.13 -21.71
CA SER A 310 -46.08 -17.85 -20.73
C SER A 310 -46.68 -16.90 -19.68
N TRP A 311 -45.91 -15.89 -19.30
CA TRP A 311 -46.31 -14.86 -18.35
C TRP A 311 -47.35 -13.91 -18.97
N HIS A 312 -47.11 -13.44 -20.20
CA HIS A 312 -48.08 -12.63 -20.95
C HIS A 312 -49.42 -13.38 -21.16
N ARG A 313 -49.37 -14.67 -21.52
CA ARG A 313 -50.60 -15.49 -21.65
C ARG A 313 -51.35 -15.63 -20.33
N ARG A 314 -50.65 -15.76 -19.20
CA ARG A 314 -51.27 -15.88 -17.86
C ARG A 314 -51.91 -14.59 -17.37
N PHE A 315 -51.40 -13.43 -17.76
CA PHE A 315 -51.92 -12.14 -17.32
C PHE A 315 -52.99 -11.55 -18.25
N MET A 316 -52.92 -11.82 -19.56
CA MET A 316 -53.91 -11.32 -20.53
C MET A 316 -55.10 -12.26 -20.75
N SER A 317 -55.12 -13.45 -20.14
CA SER A 317 -56.28 -14.37 -20.17
C SER A 317 -57.19 -14.23 -18.95
N LYS A 318 -57.12 -13.09 -18.24
CA LYS A 318 -57.87 -12.84 -17.00
C LYS A 318 -59.04 -11.88 -17.16
N ASP A 319 -59.47 -11.64 -18.39
CA ASP A 319 -60.77 -11.05 -18.74
C ASP A 319 -61.61 -12.07 -19.54
#